data_AF-A0A258X4D8-F1
#
_entry.id   AF-A0A258X4D8-F1
#
_cell.length_a   1.000
_cell.length_b   1.000
_cell.length_c   1.000
_cell.angle_alpha   90.00
_cell.angle_beta   90.00
_cell.angle_gamma   90.00
#
_symmetry.space_group_name_H-M   'P 1'
#
loop_
_entity.id
_entity.type
_entity.pdbx_description
1 polymer ?
#
loop_
_entity_poly.entity_id
_entity_poly.type
_entity_poly.pdbx_seq_one_letter_code
_entity_poly.pdbx_strand_id
1 'polypeptide(L)'
;MGIELVIIALAVLILGLTYYSVNKENEVNTKIRAIAHVVEELHREIYKLDKRVTQELEIVTSLQETVPEAARMTNAKVDQDMSEMSVPIMDALVHIEGTFTAYKEKTENRLRYLEERIRNLSLPTSISGMDDEKVISRYNQGMEVDLIAKELRLSKPEVEFVLKINQLR
;
A
#
# COMPACT_ATOMS: atom_id res chain seq x y z
N MET A 1 64.36 -34.33 -43.54
CA MET A 1 64.43 -33.26 -42.52
C MET A 1 63.44 -32.12 -42.75
N GLY A 2 63.46 -31.38 -43.86
CA GLY A 2 62.52 -30.25 -44.06
C GLY A 2 61.04 -30.66 -44.20
N ILE A 3 60.76 -31.72 -44.97
CA ILE A 3 59.39 -32.21 -45.23
C ILE A 3 58.78 -32.84 -43.97
N GLU A 4 59.57 -33.57 -43.17
CA GLU A 4 59.12 -34.19 -41.91
C GLU A 4 58.68 -33.13 -40.88
N LEU A 5 59.40 -32.01 -40.79
CA LEU A 5 59.03 -30.87 -39.94
C LEU A 5 57.72 -30.21 -40.38
N VAL A 6 57.50 -30.06 -41.69
CA VAL A 6 56.25 -29.53 -42.23
C VAL A 6 55.07 -30.45 -41.92
N ILE A 7 55.25 -31.77 -42.01
CA ILE A 7 54.23 -32.76 -41.65
C ILE A 7 53.89 -32.69 -40.16
N ILE A 8 54.91 -32.58 -39.29
CA ILE A 8 54.70 -32.45 -37.84
C ILE A 8 53.97 -31.15 -37.50
N ALA A 9 54.37 -30.02 -38.11
CA ALA A 9 53.70 -28.74 -37.90
C ALA A 9 52.23 -28.78 -38.33
N LEU A 10 51.93 -29.44 -39.45
CA LEU A 10 50.58 -29.60 -39.96
C LEU A 10 49.74 -30.52 -39.05
N ALA A 11 50.35 -31.59 -38.50
CA ALA A 11 49.69 -32.46 -37.53
C ALA A 11 49.33 -31.73 -36.22
N VAL A 12 50.23 -30.90 -35.71
CA VAL A 12 49.97 -30.08 -34.51
C VAL A 12 48.87 -29.05 -34.77
N LEU A 13 48.86 -28.43 -35.96
CA LEU A 13 47.84 -27.47 -36.33
C LEU A 13 46.45 -28.14 -36.43
N ILE A 14 46.37 -29.32 -37.04
CA ILE A 14 45.13 -30.10 -37.10
C ILE A 14 44.66 -30.49 -35.68
N LEU A 15 45.57 -31.01 -34.84
CA LEU A 15 45.23 -31.37 -33.45
C LEU A 15 44.73 -30.17 -32.63
N GLY A 16 45.36 -29.00 -32.79
CA GLY A 16 44.94 -27.77 -32.12
C GLY A 16 43.54 -27.33 -32.56
N LEU A 17 43.23 -27.41 -33.86
CA LEU A 17 41.91 -27.11 -34.39
C LEU A 17 40.85 -28.11 -33.90
N THR A 18 41.18 -29.40 -33.84
CA THR A 18 40.27 -30.43 -33.30
C THR A 18 39.98 -30.19 -31.81
N TYR A 19 41.01 -29.89 -31.01
CA TYR A 19 40.83 -29.57 -29.59
C TYR A 19 39.94 -28.34 -29.38
N TYR A 20 40.15 -27.29 -30.18
CA TYR A 20 39.32 -26.09 -30.14
C TYR A 20 37.86 -26.38 -30.54
N SER A 21 37.63 -27.17 -31.60
CA SER A 21 36.27 -27.55 -32.03
C SER A 21 35.51 -28.28 -30.94
N VAL A 22 36.14 -29.28 -30.30
CA VAL A 22 35.52 -30.07 -29.23
C VAL A 22 35.14 -29.20 -28.02
N ASN A 23 36.02 -28.29 -27.60
CA ASN A 23 35.71 -27.38 -26.49
C ASN A 23 34.55 -26.44 -26.84
N LYS A 24 34.51 -25.92 -28.07
CA LYS A 24 33.41 -25.07 -28.55
C LYS A 24 32.09 -25.84 -28.66
N GLU A 25 32.12 -27.06 -29.17
CA GLU A 25 30.96 -27.95 -29.26
C GLU A 25 30.40 -28.29 -27.87
N ASN A 26 31.26 -28.48 -26.87
CA ASN A 26 30.83 -28.71 -25.49
C ASN A 26 30.05 -27.52 -24.91
N GLU A 27 30.50 -26.28 -25.16
CA GLU A 27 29.80 -25.07 -24.72
C GLU A 27 28.47 -24.85 -25.46
N VAL A 28 28.42 -25.19 -26.75
CA VAL A 28 27.17 -25.13 -27.52
C VAL A 28 26.18 -26.20 -27.04
N ASN A 29 26.65 -27.42 -26.76
CA ASN A 29 25.81 -28.53 -26.27
C ASN A 29 25.25 -28.29 -24.87
N THR A 30 25.94 -27.56 -24.00
CA THR A 30 25.38 -27.17 -22.69
C THR A 30 24.25 -26.15 -22.84
N LYS A 31 24.41 -25.15 -23.72
CA LYS A 31 23.36 -24.17 -24.03
C LYS A 31 22.12 -24.82 -24.65
N ILE A 32 22.31 -25.77 -25.58
CA ILE A 32 21.19 -26.52 -26.20
C ILE A 32 20.43 -27.33 -25.15
N ARG A 33 21.11 -27.98 -24.20
CA ARG A 33 20.46 -28.71 -23.10
C ARG A 33 19.65 -27.80 -22.17
N ALA A 34 20.17 -26.62 -21.85
CA ALA A 34 19.43 -25.65 -21.04
C ALA A 34 18.16 -25.16 -21.76
N ILE A 35 18.25 -24.88 -23.06
CA ILE A 35 17.08 -24.50 -23.87
C ILE A 35 16.08 -25.66 -23.95
N ALA A 36 16.54 -26.89 -24.16
CA ALA A 36 15.67 -28.07 -24.18
C ALA A 36 14.88 -28.23 -22.87
N HIS A 37 15.55 -28.04 -21.72
CA HIS A 37 14.89 -28.09 -20.41
C HIS A 37 13.86 -26.96 -20.22
N VAL A 38 14.17 -25.73 -20.67
CA VAL A 38 13.21 -24.62 -20.61
C VAL A 38 12.00 -24.88 -21.51
N VAL A 39 12.22 -25.42 -22.70
CA VAL A 39 11.14 -25.80 -23.63
C VAL A 39 10.27 -26.91 -23.05
N GLU A 40 10.87 -27.89 -22.38
CA GLU A 40 10.13 -28.98 -21.72
C GLU A 40 9.26 -28.47 -20.58
N GLU A 41 9.79 -27.58 -19.72
CA GLU A 41 8.99 -26.99 -18.63
C GLU A 41 7.87 -26.10 -19.18
N LEU A 42 8.14 -25.30 -20.22
CA LEU A 42 7.11 -24.49 -20.90
C LEU A 42 6.02 -25.37 -21.51
N HIS A 43 6.39 -26.46 -22.19
CA HIS A 43 5.42 -27.39 -22.77
C HIS A 43 4.54 -28.03 -21.69
N ARG A 44 5.14 -28.40 -20.55
CA ARG A 44 4.44 -28.96 -19.40
C ARG A 44 3.48 -27.96 -18.75
N GLU A 45 3.88 -26.70 -18.63
CA GLU A 45 3.02 -25.63 -18.12
C GLU A 45 1.85 -25.35 -19.06
N ILE A 46 2.11 -25.29 -20.38
CA ILE A 46 1.07 -25.13 -21.40
C ILE A 46 0.07 -26.28 -21.31
N TYR A 47 0.53 -27.53 -21.20
CA TYR A 47 -0.35 -28.70 -21.07
C TYR A 47 -1.20 -28.65 -19.78
N LYS A 48 -0.61 -28.22 -18.65
CA LYS A 48 -1.37 -28.04 -17.40
C LYS A 48 -2.42 -26.93 -17.52
N LEU A 49 -2.09 -25.86 -18.24
CA LEU A 49 -3.00 -24.73 -18.46
C LEU A 49 -4.16 -25.13 -19.37
N ASP A 50 -3.87 -25.81 -20.47
CA ASP A 50 -4.86 -26.38 -21.39
C ASP A 50 -5.82 -27.32 -20.64
N LYS A 51 -5.27 -28.26 -19.85
CA LYS A 51 -6.08 -29.17 -19.03
C LYS A 51 -6.99 -28.44 -18.03
N ARG A 52 -6.53 -27.36 -17.39
CA ARG A 52 -7.36 -26.56 -16.49
C ARG A 52 -8.50 -25.88 -17.25
N VAL A 53 -8.21 -25.30 -18.41
CA VAL A 53 -9.22 -24.66 -19.26
C VAL A 53 -10.25 -25.68 -19.75
N THR A 54 -9.82 -26.84 -20.22
CA THR A 54 -10.74 -27.91 -20.64
C THR A 54 -11.58 -28.42 -19.47
N GLN A 55 -11.00 -28.56 -18.27
CA GLN A 55 -11.74 -29.00 -17.08
C GLN A 55 -12.79 -27.98 -16.64
N GLU A 56 -12.45 -26.69 -16.62
CA GLU A 56 -13.42 -25.61 -16.36
C GLU A 56 -14.52 -25.58 -17.44
N LEU A 57 -14.15 -25.81 -18.71
CA LEU A 57 -15.09 -25.89 -19.81
C LEU A 57 -15.99 -27.13 -19.74
N GLU A 58 -15.49 -28.29 -19.30
CA GLU A 58 -16.28 -29.51 -19.07
C GLU A 58 -17.22 -29.36 -17.88
N ILE A 59 -16.83 -28.63 -16.82
CA ILE A 59 -17.74 -28.27 -15.73
C ILE A 59 -18.86 -27.37 -16.27
N VAL A 60 -18.52 -26.34 -17.05
CA VAL A 60 -19.53 -25.46 -17.68
C VAL A 60 -20.40 -26.21 -18.70
N THR A 61 -19.83 -27.15 -19.46
CA THR A 61 -20.55 -27.93 -20.49
C THR A 61 -21.40 -29.04 -19.90
N SER A 62 -20.97 -29.70 -18.82
CA SER A 62 -21.80 -30.68 -18.08
C SER A 62 -22.97 -30.01 -17.37
N LEU A 63 -22.82 -28.75 -16.96
CA LEU A 63 -23.94 -27.90 -16.53
C LEU A 63 -24.87 -27.50 -17.70
N GLN A 64 -24.38 -27.57 -18.95
CA GLN A 64 -25.10 -27.21 -20.17
C GLN A 64 -25.77 -28.41 -20.88
N GLU A 65 -25.21 -29.63 -20.81
CA GLU A 65 -25.79 -30.84 -21.43
C GLU A 65 -27.06 -31.35 -20.75
N THR A 66 -27.39 -30.88 -19.54
CA THR A 66 -28.75 -31.03 -18.97
C THR A 66 -29.81 -30.18 -19.69
N VAL A 67 -29.43 -29.43 -20.73
CA VAL A 67 -30.30 -28.51 -21.47
C VAL A 67 -30.32 -28.79 -22.98
N PRO A 68 -31.02 -29.84 -23.46
CA PRO A 68 -31.49 -29.85 -24.85
C PRO A 68 -32.95 -29.38 -25.00
N GLU A 69 -33.76 -29.33 -23.92
CA GLU A 69 -35.19 -28.94 -24.01
C GLU A 69 -35.54 -27.59 -23.34
N ALA A 70 -34.66 -26.99 -22.52
CA ALA A 70 -35.00 -25.77 -21.79
C ALA A 70 -34.74 -24.45 -22.57
N ALA A 71 -34.44 -24.53 -23.87
CA ALA A 71 -34.28 -23.37 -24.75
C ALA A 71 -35.59 -22.56 -24.97
N ARG A 72 -36.71 -22.97 -24.37
CA ARG A 72 -37.98 -22.23 -24.37
C ARG A 72 -38.32 -21.53 -23.04
N MET A 73 -37.51 -21.71 -21.98
CA MET A 73 -37.72 -21.09 -20.66
C MET A 73 -36.63 -20.06 -20.28
N THR A 74 -35.86 -19.57 -21.25
CA THR A 74 -34.68 -18.71 -21.06
C THR A 74 -34.97 -17.29 -20.55
N ASN A 75 -36.23 -16.85 -20.45
CA ASN A 75 -36.57 -15.58 -19.81
C ASN A 75 -36.98 -15.69 -18.34
N ALA A 76 -37.18 -16.90 -17.80
CA ALA A 76 -37.69 -17.06 -16.43
C ALA A 76 -36.63 -17.50 -15.40
N LYS A 77 -35.52 -18.10 -15.85
CA LYS A 77 -34.48 -18.65 -14.95
C LYS A 77 -33.29 -17.70 -14.73
N VAL A 78 -33.03 -16.78 -15.66
CA VAL A 78 -32.01 -15.71 -15.50
C VAL A 78 -32.40 -14.76 -14.37
N ASP A 79 -33.69 -14.48 -14.19
CA ASP A 79 -34.19 -13.67 -13.07
C ASP A 79 -34.04 -14.38 -11.72
N GLN A 80 -34.00 -15.72 -11.68
CA GLN A 80 -33.90 -16.47 -10.42
C GLN A 80 -32.45 -16.56 -9.91
N ASP A 81 -31.48 -16.83 -10.77
CA ASP A 81 -30.07 -16.96 -10.37
C ASP A 81 -29.40 -15.57 -10.17
N MET A 82 -29.81 -14.54 -10.92
CA MET A 82 -29.42 -13.16 -10.62
C MET A 82 -30.06 -12.65 -9.32
N SER A 83 -31.30 -13.07 -9.03
CA SER A 83 -31.95 -12.75 -7.75
C SER A 83 -31.20 -13.40 -6.57
N GLU A 84 -30.86 -14.69 -6.66
CA GLU A 84 -30.14 -15.41 -5.59
C GLU A 84 -28.73 -14.87 -5.31
N MET A 85 -28.01 -14.34 -6.31
CA MET A 85 -26.71 -13.69 -6.12
C MET A 85 -26.83 -12.21 -5.69
N SER A 86 -27.91 -11.51 -6.07
CA SER A 86 -28.12 -10.10 -5.72
C SER A 86 -28.49 -9.88 -4.26
N VAL A 87 -29.21 -10.82 -3.64
CA VAL A 87 -29.62 -10.78 -2.22
C VAL A 87 -28.42 -10.71 -1.26
N PRO A 88 -27.40 -11.60 -1.33
CA PRO A 88 -26.25 -11.51 -0.43
C PRO A 88 -25.37 -10.27 -0.71
N ILE A 89 -25.34 -9.76 -1.93
CA ILE A 89 -24.65 -8.51 -2.26
C ILE A 89 -25.36 -7.32 -1.62
N MET A 90 -26.69 -7.28 -1.67
CA MET A 90 -27.49 -6.23 -1.05
C MET A 90 -27.37 -6.26 0.49
N ASP A 91 -27.40 -7.46 1.09
CA ASP A 91 -27.23 -7.65 2.53
C ASP A 91 -25.84 -7.19 3.00
N ALA A 92 -24.78 -7.52 2.25
CA ALA A 92 -23.45 -7.01 2.50
C ALA A 92 -23.38 -5.48 2.40
N LEU A 93 -24.08 -4.87 1.43
CA LEU A 93 -24.13 -3.41 1.27
C LEU A 93 -24.84 -2.73 2.45
N VAL A 94 -25.96 -3.28 2.92
CA VAL A 94 -26.70 -2.79 4.10
C VAL A 94 -25.84 -2.91 5.36
N HIS A 95 -25.10 -4.00 5.51
CA HIS A 95 -24.18 -4.18 6.63
C HIS A 95 -23.02 -3.16 6.59
N ILE A 96 -22.49 -2.86 5.39
CA ILE A 96 -21.48 -1.82 5.20
C ILE A 96 -22.06 -0.43 5.54
N GLU A 97 -23.27 -0.11 5.10
CA GLU A 97 -23.93 1.17 5.40
C GLU A 97 -24.16 1.34 6.91
N GLY A 98 -24.61 0.28 7.60
CA GLY A 98 -24.79 0.28 9.05
C GLY A 98 -23.48 0.49 9.82
N THR A 99 -22.42 -0.23 9.43
CA THR A 99 -21.10 -0.07 10.06
C THR A 99 -20.48 1.29 9.78
N PHE A 100 -20.66 1.84 8.58
CA PHE A 100 -20.20 3.17 8.22
C PHE A 100 -20.92 4.27 9.02
N THR A 101 -22.24 4.14 9.19
CA THR A 101 -23.04 5.06 10.00
C THR A 101 -22.61 5.05 11.47
N ALA A 102 -22.41 3.85 12.05
CA ALA A 102 -21.90 3.72 13.41
C ALA A 102 -20.48 4.30 13.56
N TYR A 103 -19.63 4.16 12.55
CA TYR A 103 -18.29 4.74 12.53
C TYR A 103 -18.33 6.27 12.47
N LYS A 104 -19.23 6.84 11.66
CA LYS A 104 -19.46 8.29 11.58
C LYS A 104 -19.90 8.84 12.94
N GLU A 105 -20.91 8.23 13.56
CA GLU A 105 -21.42 8.64 14.87
C GLU A 105 -20.34 8.55 15.96
N LYS A 106 -19.56 7.47 15.99
CA LYS A 106 -18.43 7.32 16.92
C LYS A 106 -17.38 8.42 16.72
N THR A 107 -17.09 8.76 15.47
CA THR A 107 -16.11 9.80 15.13
C THR A 107 -16.62 11.19 15.53
N GLU A 108 -17.89 11.50 15.28
CA GLU A 108 -18.52 12.76 15.67
C GLU A 108 -18.57 12.91 17.19
N ASN A 109 -18.91 11.86 17.93
CA ASN A 109 -18.86 11.87 19.39
C ASN A 109 -17.45 12.09 19.94
N ARG A 110 -16.42 11.49 19.33
CA ARG A 110 -15.02 11.73 19.70
C ARG A 110 -14.58 13.16 19.39
N LEU A 111 -15.01 13.70 18.25
CA LEU A 111 -14.72 15.08 17.87
C LEU A 111 -15.37 16.04 18.85
N ARG A 112 -16.65 15.85 19.18
CA ARG A 112 -17.37 16.65 20.18
C ARG A 112 -16.71 16.61 21.55
N TYR A 113 -16.28 15.42 22.00
CA TYR A 113 -15.54 15.28 23.25
C TYR A 113 -14.19 16.03 23.20
N LEU A 114 -13.50 16.00 22.06
CA LEU A 114 -12.26 16.73 21.86
C LEU A 114 -12.49 18.24 21.84
N GLU A 115 -13.54 18.71 21.16
CA GLU A 115 -13.94 20.11 21.14
C GLU A 115 -14.30 20.63 22.54
N GLU A 116 -15.06 19.84 23.31
CA GLU A 116 -15.41 20.18 24.68
C GLU A 116 -14.16 20.22 25.58
N ARG A 117 -13.25 19.25 25.44
CA ARG A 117 -11.95 19.28 26.11
C ARG A 117 -11.11 20.48 25.70
N ILE A 118 -11.04 20.84 24.43
CA ILE A 118 -10.29 21.99 23.94
C ILE A 118 -10.92 23.29 24.44
N ARG A 119 -12.26 23.39 24.45
CA ARG A 119 -12.98 24.53 25.03
C ARG A 119 -12.74 24.67 26.53
N ASN A 120 -12.67 23.56 27.26
CA ASN A 120 -12.35 23.57 28.69
C ASN A 120 -10.84 23.79 28.95
N LEU A 121 -9.99 23.46 27.98
CA LEU A 121 -8.54 23.69 28.00
C LEU A 121 -8.15 25.03 27.37
N SER A 122 -9.10 25.83 26.85
CA SER A 122 -8.87 27.24 26.59
C SER A 122 -8.80 27.95 27.94
N LEU A 123 -7.70 27.68 28.64
CA LEU A 123 -6.93 28.66 29.38
C LEU A 123 -7.04 29.98 28.62
N PRO A 124 -7.26 31.12 29.31
CA PRO A 124 -7.41 32.40 28.65
C PRO A 124 -6.18 32.60 27.76
N THR A 125 -6.35 32.40 26.46
CA THR A 125 -5.36 32.80 25.48
C THR A 125 -5.34 34.30 25.63
N SER A 126 -4.34 34.80 26.35
CA SER A 126 -4.00 36.21 26.48
C SER A 126 -4.18 36.84 25.11
N ILE A 127 -5.32 37.51 24.94
CA ILE A 127 -5.64 38.36 23.79
C ILE A 127 -4.73 39.61 23.79
N SER A 128 -3.60 39.57 24.52
CA SER A 128 -2.79 40.74 24.76
C SER A 128 -1.31 40.44 24.94
N GLY A 129 -0.66 39.97 23.86
CA GLY A 129 0.78 40.18 23.73
C GLY A 129 1.17 41.68 23.81
N MET A 130 0.21 42.59 23.57
CA MET A 130 0.38 44.04 23.77
C MET A 130 0.42 44.43 25.25
N ASP A 131 -0.29 43.72 26.13
CA ASP A 131 -0.25 44.02 27.57
C ASP A 131 0.96 43.36 28.25
N ASP A 132 1.50 42.28 27.70
CA ASP A 132 2.75 41.66 28.19
C ASP A 132 3.94 42.63 28.10
N GLU A 133 4.11 43.32 26.96
CA GLU A 133 5.18 44.31 26.79
C GLU A 133 5.01 45.51 27.74
N LYS A 134 3.77 45.92 27.99
CA LYS A 134 3.47 46.99 28.97
C LYS A 134 3.78 46.53 30.39
N VAL A 135 3.41 45.31 30.77
CA VAL A 135 3.76 44.71 32.08
C VAL A 135 5.27 44.76 32.29
N ILE A 136 6.05 44.30 31.30
CA ILE A 136 7.51 44.30 31.34
C ILE A 136 8.05 45.73 31.50
N SER A 137 7.53 46.68 30.72
CA SER A 137 7.98 48.08 30.77
C SER A 137 7.70 48.74 32.13
N ARG A 138 6.53 48.47 32.74
CA ARG A 138 6.14 49.00 34.04
C ARG A 138 6.94 48.39 35.18
N TYR A 139 7.23 47.10 35.07
CA TYR A 139 8.08 46.40 36.04
C TYR A 139 9.53 46.91 36.00
N ASN A 140 10.09 47.10 34.80
CA ASN A 140 11.41 47.69 34.62
C ASN A 140 11.50 49.16 35.11
N GLN A 141 10.36 49.87 35.20
CA GLN A 141 10.26 51.20 35.82
C GLN A 141 10.21 51.14 37.36
N GLY A 142 10.28 49.94 37.97
CA GLY A 142 10.31 49.74 39.41
C GLY A 142 8.93 49.70 40.09
N MET A 143 7.84 49.56 39.32
CA MET A 143 6.50 49.46 39.90
C MET A 143 6.20 48.08 40.50
N GLU A 144 5.46 48.07 41.59
CA GLU A 144 5.04 46.83 42.24
C GLU A 144 3.97 46.10 41.42
N VAL A 145 4.01 44.76 41.48
CA VAL A 145 3.08 43.85 40.78
C VAL A 145 1.61 44.19 41.04
N ASP A 146 1.27 44.58 42.27
CA ASP A 146 -0.09 44.95 42.67
C ASP A 146 -0.58 46.26 42.01
N LEU A 147 0.34 47.17 41.71
CA LEU A 147 0.03 48.44 41.04
C LEU A 147 -0.13 48.21 39.52
N ILE A 148 0.75 47.41 38.93
CA ILE A 148 0.72 47.02 37.51
C ILE A 148 -0.59 46.29 37.19
N ALA A 149 -1.01 45.35 38.06
CA ALA A 149 -2.27 44.61 37.91
C ALA A 149 -3.49 45.57 37.90
N LYS A 150 -3.49 46.58 38.78
CA LYS A 150 -4.57 47.57 38.83
C LYS A 150 -4.58 48.52 37.63
N GLU A 151 -3.42 48.96 37.17
CA GLU A 151 -3.27 49.90 36.05
C GLU A 151 -3.66 49.25 34.72
N LEU A 152 -3.18 48.03 34.47
CA LEU A 152 -3.45 47.28 33.23
C LEU A 152 -4.75 46.47 33.29
N ARG A 153 -5.48 46.52 34.41
CA ARG A 153 -6.70 45.72 34.67
C ARG A 153 -6.47 44.22 34.47
N LEU A 154 -5.28 43.75 34.77
CA LEU A 154 -4.88 42.35 34.72
C LEU A 154 -4.98 41.73 36.12
N SER A 155 -5.11 40.41 36.17
CA SER A 155 -5.07 39.71 37.45
C SER A 155 -3.63 39.65 37.99
N LYS A 156 -3.44 39.73 39.32
CA LYS A 156 -2.10 39.61 39.94
C LYS A 156 -1.34 38.35 39.48
N PRO A 157 -1.96 37.16 39.39
CA PRO A 157 -1.27 35.96 38.88
C PRO A 157 -0.83 36.06 37.42
N GLU A 158 -1.58 36.80 36.59
CA GLU A 158 -1.26 37.01 35.17
C GLU A 158 -0.05 37.92 35.01
N VAL A 159 0.06 38.98 35.81
CA VAL A 159 1.27 39.83 35.85
C VAL A 159 2.48 39.03 36.33
N GLU A 160 2.34 38.21 37.38
CA GLU A 160 3.43 37.34 37.86
C GLU A 160 3.85 36.29 36.81
N PHE A 161 2.89 35.75 36.08
CA PHE A 161 3.14 34.78 35.02
C PHE A 161 3.95 35.39 33.86
N VAL A 162 3.58 36.59 33.41
CA VAL A 162 4.32 37.32 32.36
C VAL A 162 5.75 37.61 32.80
N LEU A 163 5.95 38.08 34.04
CA LEU A 163 7.29 38.35 34.57
C LEU A 163 8.15 37.09 34.66
N LYS A 164 7.55 35.96 35.04
CA LYS A 164 8.24 34.67 35.18
C LYS A 164 8.63 34.06 33.83
N ILE A 165 7.77 34.16 32.82
CA ILE A 165 8.11 33.73 31.45
C ILE A 165 9.25 34.56 30.86
N ASN A 166 9.30 35.85 31.17
CA ASN A 166 10.32 36.77 30.69
C ASN A 166 11.59 36.83 31.56
N GLN A 167 11.72 35.94 32.56
CA GLN A 167 12.89 35.85 33.45
C GLN A 167 13.18 37.13 34.26
N LEU A 168 12.16 37.98 34.46
CA LEU A 168 12.26 39.19 35.27
C LEU A 168 11.97 38.93 36.75
N ARG A 169 11.44 37.75 37.08
CA ARG A 169 11.22 37.27 38.45
C ARG A 169 11.12 35.75 38.53
#